data_AF-A0A6P0CFB0-F1
#
_entry.id   AF-A0A6P0CFB0-F1
#
_cell.length_a   1.000
_cell.length_b   1.000
_cell.length_c   1.000
_cell.angle_alpha   90.00
_cell.angle_beta   90.00
_cell.angle_gamma   90.00
#
_symmetry.space_group_name_H-M   'P 1'
#
loop_
_entity.id
_entity.type
_entity.pdbx_description
1 polymer ?
#
loop_
_entity_poly.entity_id
_entity_poly.type
_entity_poly.pdbx_seq_one_letter_code
_entity_poly.pdbx_strand_id
1 'polypeptide(L)'
;MSAAGMTKADLQPLLKLARKQPVAFAFNPGKSDNEHYFNMDRRKKPAVLGKVAKTDGPGAKFSFGTVEIDGKLLNLTCEKALPAMAKKVKKFLKSLKISLNVQVLDTSGNVIDSDVEDLPDDEMDDDGNQNTDLSSLSQRLSDIEARLETVPTAPAEKIRPLLPKVEGYIQAGDADQADAALSKLEAVIGKLPSGKPEAQEKPAAAPTPPSNDKMALVQRLNELKTQIGQVNDGDQREKLMLVLKSGAAAFKAGDVNKASALLDRLEKALSTLGGKQASDQASETAAPTPASSPSEDKAAIVRKINALKDEIGLVERDDQRKRLMQELAKAVGQVKGGDLNSAENLLSGIETVLSKIKAAKAPSESTAEPAETSEQARQDAQQPEQSSEEADCIARMMALEPRHVEAASKGLVADVNALKLQWDRVQGAIGDGDIATAMQAMDRVEEMIDAGRTDGDTAFSAEIAAEVKPFAEARLRWSSARGTMTQELGKLQKEIKDVCSDDLELKEMVDEIDELSAYLVKLDEQLEVRLDRIVNAKEPGERDTLKGDAIVILDKYETELKNPFFDDVDTNNGFVSVSVAATAREALNDIGRVLRA
;
A
#
# COMPACT_ATOMS: atom_id res chain seq x y z
N MET A 1 0.68 24.34 -9.24
CA MET A 1 -0.57 23.59 -8.99
C MET A 1 -1.50 24.50 -8.23
N SER A 2 -2.76 24.60 -8.66
CA SER A 2 -3.79 25.35 -7.95
C SER A 2 -4.07 24.71 -6.59
N ALA A 3 -4.33 25.54 -5.57
CA ALA A 3 -4.67 25.18 -4.20
C ALA A 3 -6.06 24.53 -4.09
N ALA A 4 -6.32 23.47 -4.87
CA ALA A 4 -7.55 22.70 -4.78
C ALA A 4 -7.36 21.58 -3.77
N GLY A 5 -8.12 21.62 -2.67
CA GLY A 5 -8.27 20.49 -1.77
C GLY A 5 -8.85 19.25 -2.47
N MET A 6 -8.98 18.15 -1.74
CA MET A 6 -9.50 16.89 -2.28
C MET A 6 -10.90 17.04 -2.87
N THR A 7 -11.16 16.36 -4.00
CA THR A 7 -12.50 16.32 -4.59
C THR A 7 -13.40 15.33 -3.85
N LYS A 8 -14.72 15.34 -4.12
CA LYS A 8 -15.66 14.34 -3.58
C LYS A 8 -15.18 12.90 -3.83
N ALA A 9 -14.65 12.62 -5.03
CA ALA A 9 -14.21 11.29 -5.43
C ALA A 9 -12.98 10.82 -4.64
N ASP A 10 -12.09 11.74 -4.26
CA ASP A 10 -10.90 11.44 -3.45
C ASP A 10 -11.28 11.28 -1.96
N LEU A 11 -12.23 12.08 -1.49
CA LEU A 11 -12.62 12.13 -0.09
C LEU A 11 -13.53 10.95 0.32
N GLN A 12 -14.45 10.55 -0.54
CA GLN A 12 -15.42 9.48 -0.24
C GLN A 12 -14.79 8.13 0.18
N PRO A 13 -13.74 7.59 -0.48
CA PRO A 13 -13.10 6.36 -0.01
C PRO A 13 -12.36 6.54 1.33
N LEU A 14 -11.86 7.74 1.62
CA LEU A 14 -11.16 8.03 2.87
C LEU A 14 -12.15 8.25 4.03
N LEU A 15 -13.32 8.82 3.76
CA LEU A 15 -14.43 8.89 4.73
C LEU A 15 -14.98 7.49 5.02
N LYS A 16 -15.10 6.61 4.01
CA LYS A 16 -15.45 5.20 4.24
C LYS A 16 -14.43 4.50 5.14
N LEU A 17 -13.14 4.81 4.98
CA LEU A 17 -12.09 4.30 5.85
C LEU A 17 -12.17 4.87 7.27
N ALA A 18 -12.49 6.17 7.40
CA ALA A 18 -12.66 6.85 8.68
C ALA A 18 -13.83 6.30 9.52
N ARG A 19 -14.78 5.58 8.91
CA ARG A 19 -15.81 4.81 9.63
C ARG A 19 -15.30 3.52 10.28
N LYS A 20 -14.16 3.00 9.82
CA LYS A 20 -13.57 1.73 10.30
C LYS A 20 -12.38 1.96 11.23
N GLN A 21 -11.61 3.03 11.01
CA GLN A 21 -10.43 3.36 11.79
C GLN A 21 -10.09 4.86 11.68
N PRO A 22 -9.35 5.44 12.64
CA PRO A 22 -8.88 6.82 12.54
C PRO A 22 -7.99 7.06 11.31
N VAL A 23 -8.26 8.12 10.56
CA VAL A 23 -7.48 8.53 9.38
C VAL A 23 -6.83 9.88 9.62
N ALA A 24 -5.60 10.09 9.19
CA ALA A 24 -4.95 11.39 9.35
C ALA A 24 -5.60 12.43 8.44
N PHE A 25 -5.81 13.65 8.95
CA PHE A 25 -6.31 14.78 8.16
C PHE A 25 -5.48 16.04 8.39
N ALA A 26 -5.57 16.96 7.42
CA ALA A 26 -5.17 18.34 7.61
C ALA A 26 -6.16 19.29 6.94
N PHE A 27 -6.32 20.46 7.56
CA PHE A 27 -7.26 21.48 7.15
C PHE A 27 -6.61 22.86 7.15
N ASN A 28 -6.77 23.63 6.08
CA ASN A 28 -6.35 25.01 5.98
C ASN A 28 -7.52 25.86 5.46
N PRO A 29 -8.09 26.75 6.31
CA PRO A 29 -9.25 27.54 5.93
C PRO A 29 -8.89 28.69 4.97
N GLY A 30 -9.44 28.63 3.76
CA GLY A 30 -9.49 29.76 2.82
C GLY A 30 -10.44 30.90 3.21
N LYS A 31 -10.42 31.97 2.40
CA LYS A 31 -11.26 33.17 2.63
C LYS A 31 -12.72 32.92 2.29
N SER A 32 -12.98 32.04 1.31
CA SER A 32 -14.31 31.60 0.91
C SER A 32 -14.50 30.10 1.15
N ASP A 33 -15.76 29.65 1.24
CA ASP A 33 -16.11 28.25 1.52
C ASP A 33 -15.55 27.25 0.47
N ASN A 34 -15.23 27.73 -0.74
CA ASN A 34 -14.67 26.93 -1.85
C ASN A 34 -13.14 26.95 -1.93
N GLU A 35 -12.48 27.82 -1.15
CA GLU A 35 -11.01 27.91 -1.08
C GLU A 35 -10.46 27.08 0.08
N HIS A 36 -11.31 26.44 0.87
CA HIS A 36 -10.89 25.56 1.95
C HIS A 36 -10.05 24.39 1.40
N TYR A 37 -8.88 24.20 1.98
CA TYR A 37 -8.04 23.04 1.72
C TYR A 37 -8.31 22.01 2.80
N PHE A 38 -8.84 20.85 2.41
CA PHE A 38 -9.03 19.70 3.29
C PHE A 38 -8.41 18.47 2.62
N ASN A 39 -7.60 17.74 3.38
CA ASN A 39 -6.86 16.59 2.88
C ASN A 39 -6.87 15.48 3.94
N MET A 40 -6.98 14.23 3.49
CA MET A 40 -6.93 13.03 4.32
C MET A 40 -5.93 12.05 3.72
N ASP A 41 -5.16 11.34 4.53
CA ASP A 41 -4.23 10.33 4.03
C ASP A 41 -4.18 9.11 4.96
N ARG A 42 -4.12 7.93 4.35
CA ARG A 42 -4.14 6.63 5.03
C ARG A 42 -2.77 6.20 5.59
N ARG A 43 -1.67 6.83 5.15
CA ARG A 43 -0.30 6.42 5.48
C ARG A 43 0.52 7.55 6.10
N LYS A 44 0.22 8.80 5.77
CA LYS A 44 0.98 9.95 6.29
C LYS A 44 0.53 10.31 7.70
N LYS A 45 1.49 10.65 8.56
CA LYS A 45 1.21 11.16 9.91
C LYS A 45 0.52 12.54 9.83
N PRO A 46 -0.37 12.89 10.79
CA PRO A 46 -1.07 14.17 10.82
C PRO A 46 -0.14 15.40 10.70
N ALA A 47 0.99 15.40 11.41
CA ALA A 47 1.96 16.50 11.34
C ALA A 47 2.55 16.73 9.93
N VAL A 48 2.75 15.66 9.15
CA VAL A 48 3.21 15.76 7.75
C VAL A 48 2.12 16.38 6.89
N LEU A 49 0.87 15.94 7.06
CA LEU A 49 -0.27 16.56 6.37
C LEU A 49 -0.46 18.02 6.78
N GLY A 50 -0.21 18.37 8.04
CA GLY A 50 -0.24 19.75 8.52
C GLY A 50 0.79 20.64 7.81
N LYS A 51 2.02 20.15 7.60
CA LYS A 51 3.05 20.86 6.82
C LYS A 51 2.62 21.04 5.36
N VAL A 52 2.05 20.01 4.75
CA VAL A 52 1.52 20.08 3.37
C VAL A 52 0.37 21.09 3.30
N ALA A 53 -0.59 21.03 4.23
CA ALA A 53 -1.71 21.97 4.29
C ALA A 53 -1.26 23.41 4.54
N LYS A 54 -0.17 23.64 5.28
CA LYS A 54 0.42 24.98 5.45
C LYS A 54 1.03 25.53 4.15
N THR A 55 1.64 24.66 3.35
CA THR A 55 2.33 25.04 2.09
C THR A 55 1.36 25.17 0.92
N ASP A 56 0.45 24.21 0.78
CA ASP A 56 -0.47 24.09 -0.37
C ASP A 56 -1.82 24.76 -0.12
N GLY A 57 -2.12 25.05 1.15
CA GLY A 57 -3.35 25.71 1.55
C GLY A 57 -3.31 27.23 1.29
N PRO A 58 -4.48 27.87 1.30
CA PRO A 58 -4.65 29.28 0.92
C PRO A 58 -4.10 30.29 1.95
N GLY A 59 -3.71 29.86 3.15
CA GLY A 59 -3.27 30.75 4.21
C GLY A 59 -2.27 30.15 5.20
N ALA A 60 -1.81 30.95 6.16
CA ALA A 60 -0.82 30.51 7.15
C ALA A 60 -1.42 29.69 8.33
N LYS A 61 -2.75 29.67 8.46
CA LYS A 61 -3.46 28.94 9.53
C LYS A 61 -3.78 27.53 9.04
N PHE A 62 -3.42 26.53 9.81
CA PHE A 62 -3.68 25.14 9.48
C PHE A 62 -3.95 24.34 10.76
N SER A 63 -4.74 23.28 10.61
CA SER A 63 -5.08 22.29 11.61
C SER A 63 -4.69 20.92 11.08
N PHE A 64 -4.35 20.01 11.98
CA PHE A 64 -4.12 18.62 11.64
C PHE A 64 -4.43 17.73 12.84
N GLY A 65 -4.68 16.46 12.54
CA GLY A 65 -5.00 15.44 13.54
C GLY A 65 -5.57 14.21 12.87
N THR A 66 -6.48 13.53 13.56
CA THR A 66 -7.17 12.34 13.06
C THR A 66 -8.67 12.57 12.93
N VAL A 67 -9.26 11.87 11.96
CA VAL A 67 -10.68 11.89 11.69
C VAL A 67 -11.27 10.50 11.82
N GLU A 68 -12.39 10.41 12.50
CA GLU A 68 -13.18 9.20 12.69
C GLU A 68 -14.66 9.54 12.44
N ILE A 69 -15.43 8.59 11.92
CA ILE A 69 -16.86 8.78 11.64
C ILE A 69 -17.67 7.80 12.47
N ASP A 70 -18.51 8.35 13.33
CA ASP A 70 -19.54 7.59 14.04
C ASP A 70 -20.92 7.96 13.49
N GLY A 71 -21.53 7.04 12.73
CA GLY A 71 -22.81 7.26 12.05
C GLY A 71 -22.79 8.47 11.09
N LYS A 72 -23.54 9.52 11.44
CA LYS A 72 -23.61 10.81 10.69
C LYS A 72 -22.69 11.89 11.29
N LEU A 73 -21.88 11.57 12.30
CA LEU A 73 -20.98 12.49 13.01
C LEU A 73 -19.52 12.26 12.61
N LEU A 74 -18.87 13.32 12.15
CA LEU A 74 -17.45 13.39 11.84
C LEU A 74 -16.68 13.95 13.05
N ASN A 75 -15.92 13.09 13.70
CA ASN A 75 -15.09 13.43 14.85
C ASN A 75 -13.68 13.79 14.38
N LEU A 76 -13.25 15.03 14.65
CA LEU A 76 -11.95 15.58 14.27
C LEU A 76 -11.11 15.79 15.53
N THR A 77 -10.29 14.81 15.88
CA THR A 77 -9.34 14.92 17.00
C THR A 77 -8.13 15.71 16.55
N CYS A 78 -7.97 16.92 17.08
CA CYS A 78 -6.96 17.87 16.63
C CYS A 78 -5.76 17.91 17.56
N GLU A 79 -4.57 17.67 17.00
CA GLU A 79 -3.30 17.99 17.66
C GLU A 79 -3.03 19.50 17.64
N LYS A 80 -3.54 20.17 16.61
CA LYS A 80 -3.49 21.63 16.48
C LYS A 80 -4.82 22.15 15.95
N ALA A 81 -5.71 22.58 16.84
CA ALA A 81 -7.04 23.05 16.45
C ALA A 81 -7.06 24.51 15.96
N LEU A 82 -8.09 24.86 15.17
CA LEU A 82 -8.39 26.22 14.76
C LEU A 82 -9.78 26.66 15.27
N PRO A 83 -10.00 27.96 15.53
CA PRO A 83 -11.31 28.45 15.96
C PRO A 83 -12.35 28.36 14.83
N ALA A 84 -13.58 28.01 15.21
CA ALA A 84 -14.73 27.83 14.31
C ALA A 84 -14.45 26.82 13.18
N MET A 85 -13.74 25.74 13.50
CA MET A 85 -13.34 24.71 12.57
C MET A 85 -14.52 23.79 12.22
N ALA A 86 -15.36 23.44 13.20
CA ALA A 86 -16.50 22.54 12.97
C ALA A 86 -17.41 23.09 11.85
N LYS A 87 -17.78 24.37 11.96
CA LYS A 87 -18.63 25.08 10.99
C LYS A 87 -18.00 25.19 9.60
N LYS A 88 -16.70 25.43 9.51
CA LYS A 88 -15.99 25.57 8.23
C LYS A 88 -15.83 24.23 7.51
N VAL A 89 -15.50 23.17 8.25
CA VAL A 89 -15.41 21.82 7.70
C VAL A 89 -16.79 21.32 7.27
N LYS A 90 -17.85 21.57 8.06
CA LYS A 90 -19.22 21.23 7.68
C LYS A 90 -19.65 21.91 6.39
N LYS A 91 -19.37 23.22 6.25
CA LYS A 91 -19.62 23.99 5.01
C LYS A 91 -18.86 23.44 3.80
N PHE A 92 -17.59 23.08 3.97
CA PHE A 92 -16.78 22.46 2.94
C PHE A 92 -17.35 21.09 2.49
N LEU A 93 -17.73 20.24 3.44
CA LEU A 93 -18.35 18.95 3.10
C LEU A 93 -19.69 19.14 2.38
N LYS A 94 -20.49 20.12 2.82
CA LYS A 94 -21.75 20.47 2.16
C LYS A 94 -21.55 20.99 0.73
N SER A 95 -20.50 21.76 0.45
CA SER A 95 -20.18 22.20 -0.92
C SER A 95 -19.82 21.02 -1.83
N LEU A 96 -19.25 19.95 -1.26
CA LEU A 96 -19.00 18.68 -1.93
C LEU A 96 -20.21 17.73 -1.97
N LYS A 97 -21.40 18.18 -1.53
CA LYS A 97 -22.62 17.36 -1.38
C LYS A 97 -22.42 16.16 -0.44
N ILE A 98 -21.69 16.36 0.65
CA ILE A 98 -21.49 15.39 1.74
C ILE A 98 -22.17 15.96 2.99
N SER A 99 -23.22 15.29 3.46
CA SER A 99 -24.00 15.70 4.64
C SER A 99 -23.52 14.94 5.87
N LEU A 100 -22.65 15.57 6.67
CA LEU A 100 -22.19 15.06 7.96
C LEU A 100 -22.23 16.19 9.00
N ASN A 101 -22.55 15.84 10.24
CA ASN A 101 -22.31 16.71 11.38
C ASN A 101 -20.84 16.68 11.76
N VAL A 102 -20.29 17.75 12.32
CA VAL A 102 -18.86 17.86 12.61
C VAL A 102 -18.65 18.20 14.08
N GLN A 103 -17.80 17.42 14.74
CA GLN A 103 -17.31 17.66 16.09
C GLN A 103 -15.79 17.70 16.08
N VAL A 104 -15.22 18.65 16.81
CA VAL A 104 -13.78 18.84 16.95
C VAL A 104 -13.41 18.55 18.40
N LEU A 105 -12.45 17.64 18.57
CA LEU A 105 -11.95 17.19 19.86
C LEU A 105 -10.49 17.64 20.04
N ASP A 106 -10.05 17.83 21.28
CA ASP A 106 -8.64 17.97 21.62
C ASP A 106 -7.94 16.60 21.70
N THR A 107 -6.62 16.59 21.93
CA THR A 107 -5.82 15.34 22.06
C THR A 107 -6.19 14.48 23.27
N SER A 108 -7.00 15.00 24.19
CA SER A 108 -7.51 14.27 25.36
C SER A 108 -8.93 13.73 25.15
N GLY A 109 -9.52 13.97 23.97
CA GLY A 109 -10.88 13.56 23.64
C GLY A 109 -11.97 14.52 24.15
N ASN A 110 -11.62 15.72 24.63
CA ASN A 110 -12.63 16.70 25.02
C ASN A 110 -13.14 17.46 23.80
N VAL A 111 -14.43 17.73 23.77
CA VAL A 111 -15.06 18.51 22.69
C VAL A 111 -14.70 19.99 22.85
N ILE A 112 -14.05 20.56 21.84
CA ILE A 112 -13.62 21.97 21.82
C ILE A 112 -14.42 22.84 20.85
N ASP A 113 -15.02 22.24 19.82
CA ASP A 113 -15.91 22.92 18.88
C ASP A 113 -16.88 21.90 18.27
N SER A 114 -18.14 22.27 18.01
CA SER A 114 -19.13 21.34 17.47
C SER A 114 -20.18 22.08 16.64
N ASP A 115 -20.52 21.55 15.47
CA ASP A 115 -21.55 22.06 14.58
C ASP A 115 -22.50 20.93 14.17
N VAL A 116 -23.33 20.51 15.14
CA VAL A 116 -24.31 19.44 15.01
C VAL A 116 -25.68 20.08 14.74
N GLU A 117 -26.30 19.74 13.62
CA GLU A 117 -27.67 20.14 13.28
C GLU A 117 -28.49 18.89 12.95
N ASP A 118 -29.82 19.01 13.04
CA ASP A 118 -30.74 17.96 12.61
C ASP A 118 -30.71 17.90 11.07
N LEU A 119 -30.09 16.85 10.52
CA LEU A 119 -29.91 16.69 9.07
C LEU A 119 -31.16 15.99 8.49
N PRO A 120 -31.81 16.55 7.45
CA PRO A 120 -32.95 15.88 6.82
C PRO A 120 -32.54 14.52 6.26
N ASP A 121 -33.44 13.54 6.38
CA ASP A 121 -33.30 12.21 5.76
C ASP A 121 -33.53 12.32 4.25
N ASP A 122 -32.61 12.97 3.55
CA ASP A 122 -32.57 12.95 2.09
C ASP A 122 -31.61 11.86 1.61
N GLU A 123 -32.18 11.01 0.75
CA GLU A 123 -31.64 9.90 -0.04
C GLU A 123 -30.15 10.07 -0.40
N MET A 124 -29.27 9.58 0.47
CA MET A 124 -27.97 9.09 0.02
C MET A 124 -28.18 7.64 -0.37
N ASP A 125 -28.04 7.37 -1.67
CA ASP A 125 -28.04 6.04 -2.27
C ASP A 125 -27.36 5.02 -1.35
N ASP A 126 -28.22 4.21 -0.72
CA ASP A 126 -27.90 2.98 -0.03
C ASP A 126 -27.44 1.96 -1.06
N ASP A 127 -26.22 2.15 -1.58
CA ASP A 127 -25.50 1.08 -2.25
C ASP A 127 -24.63 0.37 -1.21
N GLY A 128 -25.32 -0.50 -0.47
CA GLY A 128 -24.74 -1.68 0.17
C GLY A 128 -23.90 -1.42 1.41
N ASN A 129 -24.49 -0.86 2.47
CA ASN A 129 -24.00 -1.13 3.81
C ASN A 129 -24.56 -2.47 4.32
N GLN A 130 -24.13 -3.58 3.73
CA GLN A 130 -24.08 -4.82 4.50
C GLN A 130 -22.81 -4.74 5.33
N ASN A 131 -22.96 -4.36 6.59
CA ASN A 131 -21.98 -4.75 7.58
C ASN A 131 -22.02 -6.28 7.62
N THR A 132 -21.16 -6.91 6.84
CA THR A 132 -21.14 -8.35 6.69
C THR A 132 -20.61 -8.96 7.98
N ASP A 133 -21.51 -9.19 8.93
CA ASP A 133 -21.20 -9.86 10.19
C ASP A 133 -20.65 -11.26 9.88
N LEU A 134 -19.51 -11.63 10.46
CA LEU A 134 -18.91 -12.96 10.33
C LEU A 134 -19.87 -14.07 10.76
N SER A 135 -20.82 -13.76 11.65
CA SER A 135 -21.91 -14.67 12.04
C SER A 135 -22.86 -14.93 10.86
N SER A 136 -23.18 -13.89 10.08
CA SER A 136 -24.05 -13.98 8.90
C SER A 136 -23.40 -14.75 7.75
N LEU A 137 -22.09 -14.65 7.60
CA LEU A 137 -21.33 -15.40 6.59
C LEU A 137 -21.22 -16.88 6.94
N SER A 138 -21.00 -17.19 8.22
CA SER A 138 -21.03 -18.57 8.71
C SER A 138 -22.40 -19.22 8.48
N GLN A 139 -23.48 -18.49 8.72
CA GLN A 139 -24.84 -18.97 8.46
C GLN A 139 -25.08 -19.24 6.97
N ARG A 140 -24.65 -18.33 6.09
CA ARG A 140 -24.74 -18.49 4.63
C ARG A 140 -23.94 -19.69 4.12
N LEU A 141 -22.77 -19.96 4.69
CA LEU A 141 -21.98 -21.15 4.38
C LEU A 141 -22.74 -22.43 4.75
N SER A 142 -23.34 -22.47 5.95
CA SER A 142 -24.17 -23.60 6.40
C SER A 142 -25.39 -23.82 5.51
N ASP A 143 -26.06 -22.77 5.06
CA ASP A 143 -27.21 -22.87 4.16
C ASP A 143 -26.82 -23.42 2.78
N ILE A 144 -25.62 -23.05 2.29
CA ILE A 144 -25.04 -23.59 1.05
C ILE A 144 -24.73 -25.08 1.19
N GLU A 145 -24.14 -25.50 2.31
CA GLU A 145 -23.85 -26.91 2.61
C GLU A 145 -25.12 -27.76 2.62
N ALA A 146 -26.17 -27.30 3.31
CA ALA A 146 -27.46 -27.96 3.35
C ALA A 146 -28.09 -28.05 1.95
N ARG A 147 -27.99 -27.01 1.12
CA ARG A 147 -28.50 -27.05 -0.26
C ARG A 147 -27.72 -28.04 -1.12
N LEU A 148 -26.41 -28.17 -0.94
CA LEU A 148 -25.57 -29.14 -1.66
C LEU A 148 -25.91 -30.60 -1.35
N GLU A 149 -26.58 -30.91 -0.24
CA GLU A 149 -27.13 -32.24 0.03
C GLU A 149 -28.38 -32.57 -0.79
N THR A 150 -29.11 -31.54 -1.25
CA THR A 150 -30.36 -31.68 -2.02
C THR A 150 -30.18 -31.62 -3.54
N VAL A 151 -28.98 -31.27 -4.00
CA VAL A 151 -28.60 -31.17 -5.42
C VAL A 151 -28.04 -32.52 -5.91
N PRO A 152 -28.30 -32.92 -7.17
CA PRO A 152 -27.67 -34.11 -7.75
C PRO A 152 -26.14 -34.13 -7.58
N THR A 153 -25.56 -35.33 -7.39
CA THR A 153 -24.16 -35.53 -6.99
C THR A 153 -23.13 -34.90 -7.94
N ALA A 154 -23.36 -34.95 -9.26
CA ALA A 154 -22.37 -34.47 -10.24
C ALA A 154 -22.12 -32.94 -10.21
N PRO A 155 -23.14 -32.07 -10.07
CA PRO A 155 -22.90 -30.65 -9.78
C PRO A 155 -22.32 -30.36 -8.40
N ALA A 156 -22.72 -31.10 -7.37
CA ALA A 156 -22.27 -30.86 -5.99
C ALA A 156 -20.77 -31.13 -5.79
N GLU A 157 -20.21 -32.12 -6.50
CA GLU A 157 -18.78 -32.45 -6.45
C GLU A 157 -17.85 -31.30 -6.92
N LYS A 158 -18.34 -30.40 -7.79
CA LYS A 158 -17.56 -29.24 -8.24
C LYS A 158 -17.52 -28.10 -7.23
N ILE A 159 -18.45 -28.09 -6.27
CA ILE A 159 -18.68 -27.01 -5.31
C ILE A 159 -18.10 -27.37 -3.94
N ARG A 160 -18.21 -28.65 -3.52
CA ARG A 160 -17.65 -29.19 -2.28
C ARG A 160 -16.19 -28.80 -1.99
N PRO A 161 -15.23 -28.83 -2.94
CA PRO A 161 -13.85 -28.44 -2.65
C PRO A 161 -13.65 -26.93 -2.44
N LEU A 162 -14.65 -26.09 -2.71
CA LEU A 162 -14.57 -24.64 -2.52
C LEU A 162 -15.06 -24.20 -1.12
N LEU A 163 -15.82 -25.04 -0.41
CA LEU A 163 -16.35 -24.73 0.92
C LEU A 163 -15.24 -24.52 1.97
N PRO A 164 -14.21 -25.39 2.07
CA PRO A 164 -13.12 -25.19 3.04
C PRO A 164 -12.33 -23.90 2.79
N LYS A 165 -12.32 -23.41 1.54
CA LYS A 165 -11.65 -22.15 1.20
C LYS A 165 -12.44 -20.95 1.70
N VAL A 166 -13.76 -21.00 1.63
CA VAL A 166 -14.65 -19.97 2.21
C VAL A 166 -14.58 -19.99 3.73
N GLU A 167 -14.59 -21.18 4.33
CA GLU A 167 -14.39 -21.36 5.76
C GLU A 167 -13.06 -20.74 6.21
N GLY A 168 -11.98 -20.96 5.45
CA GLY A 168 -10.68 -20.32 5.69
C GLY A 168 -10.72 -18.78 5.66
N TYR A 169 -11.51 -18.17 4.76
CA TYR A 169 -11.69 -16.71 4.74
C TYR A 169 -12.48 -16.20 5.94
N ILE A 170 -13.52 -16.92 6.37
CA ILE A 170 -14.31 -16.58 7.55
C ILE A 170 -13.45 -16.71 8.81
N GLN A 171 -12.67 -17.78 8.95
CA GLN A 171 -11.75 -18.01 10.08
C GLN A 171 -10.59 -17.01 10.12
N ALA A 172 -10.15 -16.51 8.96
CA ALA A 172 -9.15 -15.45 8.86
C ALA A 172 -9.72 -14.04 9.12
N GLY A 173 -11.03 -13.89 9.29
CA GLY A 173 -11.69 -12.60 9.48
C GLY A 173 -11.77 -11.74 8.21
N ASP A 174 -11.47 -12.31 7.04
CA ASP A 174 -11.54 -11.61 5.76
C ASP A 174 -12.98 -11.63 5.22
N ALA A 175 -13.83 -10.78 5.81
CA ALA A 175 -15.25 -10.68 5.49
C ALA A 175 -15.51 -10.33 4.02
N ASP A 176 -14.62 -9.53 3.39
CA ASP A 176 -14.75 -9.12 2.00
C ASP A 176 -14.50 -10.30 1.03
N GLN A 177 -13.47 -11.13 1.30
CA GLN A 177 -13.21 -12.33 0.48
C GLN A 177 -14.22 -13.44 0.75
N ALA A 178 -14.63 -13.62 2.01
CA ALA A 178 -15.67 -14.58 2.38
C ALA A 178 -17.01 -14.25 1.70
N ASP A 179 -17.44 -12.98 1.74
CA ASP A 179 -18.67 -12.53 1.10
C ASP A 179 -18.64 -12.67 -0.42
N ALA A 180 -17.53 -12.26 -1.04
CA ALA A 180 -17.35 -12.38 -2.48
C ALA A 180 -17.32 -13.85 -2.94
N ALA A 181 -16.80 -14.76 -2.13
CA ALA A 181 -16.77 -16.18 -2.42
C ALA A 181 -18.14 -16.85 -2.20
N LEU A 182 -18.84 -16.54 -1.09
CA LEU A 182 -20.19 -17.02 -0.81
C LEU A 182 -21.18 -16.57 -1.88
N SER A 183 -21.16 -15.30 -2.27
CA SER A 183 -22.04 -14.77 -3.31
C SER A 183 -21.84 -15.47 -4.66
N LYS A 184 -20.61 -15.89 -4.98
CA LYS A 184 -20.33 -16.69 -6.19
C LYS A 184 -20.87 -18.12 -6.07
N LEU A 185 -20.72 -18.75 -4.91
CA LEU A 185 -21.25 -20.10 -4.67
C LEU A 185 -22.78 -20.11 -4.71
N GLU A 186 -23.43 -19.14 -4.08
CA GLU A 186 -24.89 -18.95 -4.12
C GLU A 186 -25.40 -18.72 -5.55
N ALA A 187 -24.70 -17.90 -6.33
CA ALA A 187 -25.04 -17.66 -7.74
C ALA A 187 -24.87 -18.91 -8.62
N VAL A 188 -23.90 -19.78 -8.31
CA VAL A 188 -23.71 -21.06 -9.01
C VAL A 188 -24.79 -22.07 -8.61
N ILE A 189 -25.08 -22.20 -7.31
CA ILE A 189 -26.11 -23.11 -6.80
C ILE A 189 -27.51 -22.68 -7.24
N GLY A 190 -27.78 -21.38 -7.29
CA GLY A 190 -29.05 -20.82 -7.79
C GLY A 190 -29.32 -21.10 -9.27
N LYS A 191 -28.30 -21.49 -10.04
CA LYS A 191 -28.43 -21.86 -11.47
C LYS A 191 -28.56 -23.37 -11.68
N LEU A 192 -28.49 -24.19 -10.63
CA LEU A 192 -28.61 -25.64 -10.73
C LEU A 192 -30.09 -26.06 -10.70
N PRO A 193 -30.51 -27.01 -11.55
CA PRO A 193 -31.86 -27.53 -11.54
C PRO A 193 -32.09 -28.31 -10.23
N SER A 194 -33.00 -27.82 -9.39
CA SER A 194 -33.55 -28.58 -8.26
C SER A 194 -34.39 -29.73 -8.81
N GLY A 195 -33.79 -30.91 -8.97
CA GLY A 195 -34.41 -32.05 -9.65
C GLY A 195 -34.55 -33.29 -8.78
N LYS A 196 -35.79 -33.62 -8.41
CA LYS A 196 -36.24 -35.00 -8.22
C LYS A 196 -36.50 -35.60 -9.63
N PRO A 197 -36.24 -36.91 -9.90
CA PRO A 197 -36.11 -37.40 -11.27
C PRO A 197 -37.43 -37.92 -11.84
N GLU A 198 -37.76 -37.56 -13.09
CA GLU A 198 -38.61 -38.43 -13.94
C GLU A 198 -38.49 -38.14 -15.46
N ALA A 199 -38.27 -39.23 -16.19
CA ALA A 199 -38.65 -39.62 -17.55
C ALA A 199 -38.28 -38.76 -18.80
N GLN A 200 -37.80 -39.49 -19.81
CA GLN A 200 -37.39 -39.08 -21.16
C GLN A 200 -38.57 -38.66 -22.05
N GLU A 201 -38.34 -37.68 -22.94
CA GLU A 201 -38.65 -37.77 -24.37
C GLU A 201 -37.97 -36.63 -25.19
N LYS A 202 -37.54 -36.96 -26.41
CA LYS A 202 -36.94 -36.09 -27.46
C LYS A 202 -38.02 -35.83 -28.54
N PRO A 203 -37.88 -35.00 -29.60
CA PRO A 203 -36.97 -33.87 -29.91
C PRO A 203 -37.70 -32.57 -30.40
N ALA A 204 -37.11 -31.38 -30.26
CA ALA A 204 -37.14 -30.31 -31.29
C ALA A 204 -36.34 -29.03 -30.90
N ALA A 205 -35.50 -28.59 -31.86
CA ALA A 205 -35.05 -27.22 -32.18
C ALA A 205 -34.66 -26.20 -31.08
N ALA A 206 -33.36 -25.87 -31.07
CA ALA A 206 -32.64 -24.59 -30.79
C ALA A 206 -33.39 -23.39 -30.15
N PRO A 207 -32.75 -22.61 -29.24
CA PRO A 207 -31.39 -22.08 -29.39
C PRO A 207 -30.44 -22.34 -28.22
N THR A 208 -29.15 -22.44 -28.54
CA THR A 208 -28.01 -22.67 -27.64
C THR A 208 -27.78 -21.52 -26.65
N PRO A 209 -27.62 -21.79 -25.33
CA PRO A 209 -27.03 -20.84 -24.38
C PRO A 209 -25.49 -20.83 -24.47
N PRO A 210 -24.80 -19.74 -24.06
CA PRO A 210 -23.35 -19.61 -24.16
C PRO A 210 -22.65 -20.52 -23.15
N SER A 211 -21.77 -21.42 -23.62
CA SER A 211 -20.96 -22.26 -22.75
C SER A 211 -19.71 -21.51 -22.26
N ASN A 212 -19.66 -21.27 -20.95
CA ASN A 212 -18.47 -20.81 -20.22
C ASN A 212 -17.44 -21.94 -20.03
N ASP A 213 -17.19 -22.73 -21.07
CA ASP A 213 -16.17 -23.78 -21.04
C ASP A 213 -14.82 -23.19 -21.39
N LYS A 214 -13.82 -23.38 -20.52
CA LYS A 214 -12.43 -22.94 -20.77
C LYS A 214 -11.88 -23.48 -22.09
N MET A 215 -12.33 -24.67 -22.52
CA MET A 215 -12.00 -25.22 -23.85
C MET A 215 -12.62 -24.41 -25.01
N ALA A 216 -13.88 -23.95 -24.87
CA ALA A 216 -14.54 -23.14 -25.88
C ALA A 216 -13.85 -21.77 -26.05
N LEU A 217 -13.35 -21.18 -24.97
CA LEU A 217 -12.58 -19.93 -25.04
C LEU A 217 -11.21 -20.11 -25.71
N VAL A 218 -10.51 -21.22 -25.45
CA VAL A 218 -9.25 -21.54 -26.13
C VAL A 218 -9.49 -21.73 -27.63
N GLN A 219 -10.56 -22.41 -28.00
CA GLN A 219 -10.95 -22.58 -29.39
C GLN A 219 -11.25 -21.24 -30.06
N ARG A 220 -12.08 -20.39 -29.43
CA ARG A 220 -12.38 -19.02 -29.91
C ARG A 220 -11.13 -18.17 -30.06
N LEU A 221 -10.20 -18.24 -29.11
CA LEU A 221 -8.94 -17.49 -29.17
C LEU A 221 -8.11 -17.87 -30.42
N ASN A 222 -8.04 -19.16 -30.75
CA ASN A 222 -7.30 -19.66 -31.90
C ASN A 222 -8.00 -19.33 -33.23
N GLU A 223 -9.34 -19.43 -33.27
CA GLU A 223 -10.15 -19.04 -34.44
C GLU A 223 -9.99 -17.55 -34.74
N LEU A 224 -10.08 -16.69 -33.72
CA LEU A 224 -9.93 -15.26 -33.86
C LEU A 224 -8.51 -14.83 -34.25
N LYS A 225 -7.49 -15.53 -33.74
CA LYS A 225 -6.09 -15.34 -34.18
C LYS A 225 -5.94 -15.59 -35.67
N THR A 226 -6.61 -16.63 -36.18
CA THR A 226 -6.59 -16.98 -37.60
C THR A 226 -7.30 -15.92 -38.44
N GLN A 227 -8.47 -15.46 -38.00
CA GLN A 227 -9.24 -14.42 -38.69
C GLN A 227 -8.51 -13.06 -38.72
N ILE A 228 -7.83 -12.67 -37.64
CA ILE A 228 -6.99 -11.46 -37.62
C ILE A 228 -5.86 -11.56 -38.64
N GLY A 229 -5.26 -12.75 -38.82
CA GLY A 229 -4.23 -12.98 -39.83
C GLY A 229 -4.69 -12.70 -41.27
N GLN A 230 -6.00 -12.75 -41.53
CA GLN A 230 -6.61 -12.51 -42.84
C GLN A 230 -7.03 -11.04 -43.08
N VAL A 231 -6.84 -10.15 -42.10
CA VAL A 231 -7.16 -8.72 -42.23
C VAL A 231 -6.11 -8.01 -43.08
N ASN A 232 -6.49 -7.52 -44.26
CA ASN A 232 -5.56 -6.92 -45.23
C ASN A 232 -4.87 -5.63 -44.74
N ASP A 233 -5.55 -4.84 -43.89
CA ASP A 233 -5.01 -3.61 -43.31
C ASP A 233 -4.07 -3.91 -42.13
N GLY A 234 -2.80 -3.48 -42.24
CA GLY A 234 -1.77 -3.72 -41.24
C GLY A 234 -2.02 -3.03 -39.90
N ASP A 235 -2.54 -1.80 -39.92
CA ASP A 235 -2.80 -1.01 -38.71
C ASP A 235 -4.02 -1.55 -37.95
N GLN A 236 -5.04 -2.03 -38.67
CA GLN A 236 -6.19 -2.71 -38.08
C GLN A 236 -5.81 -4.07 -37.50
N ARG A 237 -4.95 -4.81 -38.21
CA ARG A 237 -4.44 -6.10 -37.75
C ARG A 237 -3.68 -5.97 -36.42
N GLU A 238 -2.85 -4.95 -36.27
CA GLU A 238 -2.09 -4.70 -35.03
C GLU A 238 -3.01 -4.35 -33.85
N LYS A 239 -4.02 -3.48 -34.08
CA LYS A 239 -5.01 -3.11 -33.05
C LYS A 239 -5.84 -4.31 -32.61
N LEU A 240 -6.27 -5.16 -33.54
CA LEU A 240 -6.99 -6.40 -33.22
C LEU A 240 -6.10 -7.40 -32.49
N MET A 241 -4.84 -7.54 -32.90
CA MET A 241 -3.89 -8.42 -32.21
C MET A 241 -3.62 -7.97 -30.77
N LEU A 242 -3.62 -6.65 -30.49
CA LEU A 242 -3.49 -6.12 -29.13
C LEU A 242 -4.68 -6.52 -28.24
N VAL A 243 -5.90 -6.42 -28.76
CA VAL A 243 -7.12 -6.84 -28.04
C VAL A 243 -7.13 -8.36 -27.82
N LEU A 244 -6.70 -9.15 -28.81
CA LEU A 244 -6.54 -10.60 -28.68
C LEU A 244 -5.52 -10.97 -27.59
N LYS A 245 -4.37 -10.28 -27.54
CA LYS A 245 -3.36 -10.45 -26.47
C LYS A 245 -3.93 -10.11 -25.10
N SER A 246 -4.73 -9.04 -24.99
CA SER A 246 -5.41 -8.69 -23.74
C SER A 246 -6.45 -9.74 -23.31
N GLY A 247 -7.19 -10.33 -24.26
CA GLY A 247 -8.11 -11.43 -24.00
C GLY A 247 -7.41 -12.70 -23.53
N ALA A 248 -6.28 -13.05 -24.17
CA ALA A 248 -5.43 -14.16 -23.77
C ALA A 248 -4.83 -13.97 -22.36
N ALA A 249 -4.43 -12.74 -22.02
CA ALA A 249 -3.93 -12.41 -20.69
C ALA A 249 -5.02 -12.54 -19.62
N ALA A 250 -6.24 -12.06 -19.87
CA ALA A 250 -7.39 -12.22 -18.98
C ALA A 250 -7.74 -13.71 -18.77
N PHE A 251 -7.69 -14.52 -19.84
CA PHE A 251 -7.91 -15.97 -19.75
C PHE A 251 -6.83 -16.66 -18.90
N LYS A 252 -5.55 -16.34 -19.10
CA LYS A 252 -4.43 -16.86 -18.29
C LYS A 252 -4.53 -16.47 -16.82
N ALA A 253 -5.03 -15.27 -16.54
CA ALA A 253 -5.30 -14.79 -15.18
C ALA A 253 -6.55 -15.41 -14.53
N GLY A 254 -7.27 -16.29 -15.24
CA GLY A 254 -8.48 -16.95 -14.73
C GLY A 254 -9.74 -16.08 -14.78
N ASP A 255 -9.68 -14.89 -15.37
CA ASP A 255 -10.83 -13.98 -15.54
C ASP A 255 -11.60 -14.33 -16.83
N VAL A 256 -12.40 -15.39 -16.73
CA VAL A 256 -13.18 -15.98 -17.84
C VAL A 256 -14.20 -14.99 -18.40
N ASN A 257 -14.81 -14.16 -17.55
CA ASN A 257 -15.82 -13.17 -17.96
C ASN A 257 -15.19 -12.04 -18.78
N LYS A 258 -14.05 -11.50 -18.32
CA LYS A 258 -13.31 -10.48 -19.04
C LYS A 258 -12.71 -11.00 -20.34
N ALA A 259 -12.22 -12.25 -20.33
CA ALA A 259 -11.77 -12.92 -21.55
C ALA A 259 -12.91 -13.04 -22.57
N SER A 260 -14.09 -13.52 -22.17
CA SER A 260 -15.26 -13.61 -23.07
C SER A 260 -15.65 -12.25 -23.64
N ALA A 261 -15.80 -11.22 -22.80
CA ALA A 261 -16.20 -9.89 -23.23
C ALA A 261 -15.20 -9.25 -24.23
N LEU A 262 -13.90 -9.49 -24.04
CA LEU A 262 -12.87 -9.02 -24.97
C LEU A 262 -12.93 -9.77 -26.31
N LEU A 263 -13.22 -11.07 -26.30
CA LEU A 263 -13.39 -11.87 -27.53
C LEU A 263 -14.67 -11.48 -28.28
N ASP A 264 -15.78 -11.24 -27.59
CA ASP A 264 -17.03 -10.77 -28.20
C ASP A 264 -16.84 -9.39 -28.89
N ARG A 265 -16.07 -8.49 -28.25
CA ARG A 265 -15.71 -7.19 -28.84
C ARG A 265 -14.83 -7.36 -30.09
N LEU A 266 -13.93 -8.34 -30.07
CA LEU A 266 -13.04 -8.66 -31.18
C LEU A 266 -13.83 -9.27 -32.36
N GLU A 267 -14.74 -10.19 -32.09
CA GLU A 267 -15.66 -10.79 -33.08
C GLU A 267 -16.53 -9.71 -33.76
N LYS A 268 -17.03 -8.76 -32.97
CA LYS A 268 -17.81 -7.63 -33.50
C LYS A 268 -16.98 -6.68 -34.37
N ALA A 269 -15.71 -6.45 -33.99
CA ALA A 269 -14.77 -5.64 -34.78
C ALA A 269 -14.39 -6.34 -36.11
N LEU A 270 -14.15 -7.65 -36.08
CA LEU A 270 -13.88 -8.44 -37.28
C LEU A 270 -15.10 -8.53 -38.21
N SER A 271 -16.30 -8.69 -37.64
CA SER A 271 -17.56 -8.71 -38.40
C SER A 271 -17.85 -7.37 -39.09
N THR A 272 -17.50 -6.25 -38.45
CA THR A 272 -17.65 -4.90 -39.04
C THR A 272 -16.58 -4.59 -40.09
N LEU A 273 -15.40 -5.20 -40.00
CA LEU A 273 -14.36 -5.14 -41.04
C LEU A 273 -14.70 -6.02 -42.25
N GLY A 274 -15.26 -7.22 -42.02
CA GLY A 274 -15.77 -8.10 -43.09
C GLY A 274 -16.97 -7.51 -43.84
N GLY A 275 -17.78 -6.67 -43.18
CA GLY A 275 -18.91 -5.97 -43.80
C GLY A 275 -18.54 -4.72 -44.60
N LYS A 276 -17.28 -4.25 -44.55
CA LYS A 276 -16.85 -2.97 -45.15
C LYS A 276 -16.08 -3.11 -46.47
N GLN A 277 -16.18 -4.27 -47.13
CA GLN A 277 -15.64 -4.50 -48.49
C GLN A 277 -16.65 -4.22 -49.63
N ALA A 278 -17.75 -3.51 -49.35
CA ALA A 278 -18.67 -3.03 -50.39
C ALA A 278 -19.16 -1.60 -50.09
N SER A 279 -18.34 -0.60 -50.44
CA SER A 279 -18.78 0.69 -51.04
C SER A 279 -17.60 1.67 -51.19
N ASP A 280 -17.51 2.20 -52.41
CA ASP A 280 -16.45 2.99 -53.03
C ASP A 280 -16.45 4.51 -52.66
N GLN A 281 -15.24 5.08 -52.76
CA GLN A 281 -14.81 6.37 -53.40
C GLN A 281 -15.36 7.78 -53.03
N ALA A 282 -14.38 8.71 -53.08
CA ALA A 282 -14.40 10.15 -53.46
C ALA A 282 -14.98 11.16 -52.43
N SER A 283 -14.48 12.39 -52.22
CA SER A 283 -13.50 13.23 -52.93
C SER A 283 -12.97 14.40 -52.06
N GLU A 284 -11.90 15.00 -52.61
CA GLU A 284 -11.03 16.12 -52.24
C GLU A 284 -11.66 17.54 -52.33
N THR A 285 -11.26 18.53 -51.49
CA THR A 285 -10.71 19.89 -51.83
C THR A 285 -10.79 20.99 -50.73
N ALA A 286 -9.63 21.62 -50.49
CA ALA A 286 -9.26 23.06 -50.31
C ALA A 286 -9.90 24.04 -49.27
N ALA A 287 -9.00 24.84 -48.65
CA ALA A 287 -9.13 25.83 -47.55
C ALA A 287 -9.49 27.28 -48.01
N PRO A 288 -9.73 28.30 -47.12
CA PRO A 288 -8.70 28.95 -46.26
C PRO A 288 -9.13 29.42 -44.83
N THR A 289 -8.11 29.85 -44.06
CA THR A 289 -7.89 30.32 -42.67
C THR A 289 -8.76 31.51 -42.13
N PRO A 290 -8.70 31.93 -40.83
CA PRO A 290 -7.78 31.53 -39.74
C PRO A 290 -8.43 31.21 -38.38
N ALA A 291 -8.05 30.07 -37.79
CA ALA A 291 -7.99 29.90 -36.34
C ALA A 291 -6.82 28.93 -36.11
N SER A 292 -5.80 29.38 -35.39
CA SER A 292 -4.58 28.61 -35.08
C SER A 292 -4.95 27.22 -34.59
N SER A 293 -4.64 26.20 -35.39
CA SER A 293 -4.98 24.83 -35.12
C SER A 293 -3.94 24.19 -34.17
N PRO A 294 -4.31 23.14 -33.41
CA PRO A 294 -3.43 22.45 -32.46
C PRO A 294 -2.08 21.93 -33.03
N SER A 295 -1.92 21.93 -34.35
CA SER A 295 -0.68 21.56 -35.03
C SER A 295 0.43 22.62 -34.93
N GLU A 296 0.09 23.91 -34.85
CA GLU A 296 1.11 24.98 -34.66
C GLU A 296 1.63 25.00 -33.22
N ASP A 297 0.76 24.82 -32.23
CA ASP A 297 1.15 24.77 -30.81
C ASP A 297 2.07 23.59 -30.52
N LYS A 298 1.77 22.42 -31.10
CA LYS A 298 2.64 21.25 -30.99
C LYS A 298 4.01 21.50 -31.62
N ALA A 299 4.07 22.20 -32.76
CA ALA A 299 5.33 22.55 -33.41
C ALA A 299 6.13 23.58 -32.59
N ALA A 300 5.47 24.54 -31.95
CA ALA A 300 6.11 25.50 -31.06
C ALA A 300 6.71 24.83 -29.81
N ILE A 301 5.96 23.91 -29.19
CA ILE A 301 6.41 23.15 -28.01
C ILE A 301 7.62 22.26 -28.34
N VAL A 302 7.61 21.60 -29.50
CA VAL A 302 8.76 20.78 -29.95
C VAL A 302 10.01 21.63 -30.17
N ARG A 303 9.88 22.86 -30.68
CA ARG A 303 11.00 23.80 -30.79
C ARG A 303 11.56 24.19 -29.42
N LYS A 304 10.69 24.46 -28.44
CA LYS A 304 11.10 24.75 -27.05
C LYS A 304 11.82 23.58 -26.40
N ILE A 305 11.34 22.35 -26.60
CA ILE A 305 12.00 21.13 -26.09
C ILE A 305 13.43 21.02 -26.59
N ASN A 306 13.66 21.25 -27.88
CA ASN A 306 15.00 21.15 -28.45
C ASN A 306 15.92 22.27 -27.93
N ALA A 307 15.42 23.50 -27.82
CA ALA A 307 16.19 24.61 -27.25
C ALA A 307 16.59 24.34 -25.79
N LEU A 308 15.67 23.83 -24.97
CA LEU A 308 15.96 23.49 -23.57
C LEU A 308 16.89 22.30 -23.42
N LYS A 309 16.83 21.33 -24.34
CA LYS A 309 17.79 20.22 -24.38
C LYS A 309 19.23 20.72 -24.53
N ASP A 310 19.43 21.68 -25.43
CA ASP A 310 20.74 22.27 -25.68
C ASP A 310 21.22 23.08 -24.46
N GLU A 311 20.34 23.85 -23.82
CA GLU A 311 20.69 24.58 -22.58
C GLU A 311 21.00 23.67 -21.39
N ILE A 312 20.27 22.56 -21.22
CA ILE A 312 20.56 21.57 -20.18
C ILE A 312 21.91 20.89 -20.42
N GLY A 313 22.28 20.70 -21.69
CA GLY A 313 23.60 20.17 -22.07
C GLY A 313 24.77 21.03 -21.57
N LEU A 314 24.54 22.34 -21.33
CA LEU A 314 25.55 23.28 -20.82
C LEU A 314 25.61 23.34 -19.28
N VAL A 315 24.81 22.53 -18.56
CA VAL A 315 24.85 22.44 -17.10
C VAL A 315 26.04 21.57 -16.65
N GLU A 316 26.98 22.19 -15.93
CA GLU A 316 28.23 21.56 -15.50
C GLU A 316 28.04 20.45 -14.45
N ARG A 317 27.04 20.58 -13.58
CA ARG A 317 26.75 19.57 -12.55
C ARG A 317 25.96 18.39 -13.11
N ASP A 318 26.56 17.20 -13.06
CA ASP A 318 26.03 15.96 -13.63
C ASP A 318 24.69 15.52 -13.03
N ASP A 319 24.53 15.66 -11.72
CA ASP A 319 23.30 15.34 -10.99
C ASP A 319 22.14 16.27 -11.38
N GLN A 320 22.40 17.57 -11.50
CA GLN A 320 21.42 18.57 -11.93
C GLN A 320 21.04 18.37 -13.41
N ARG A 321 22.04 18.11 -14.27
CA ARG A 321 21.83 17.79 -15.69
C ARG A 321 20.95 16.56 -15.87
N LYS A 322 21.20 15.48 -15.10
CA LYS A 322 20.41 14.24 -15.15
C LYS A 322 18.95 14.46 -14.73
N ARG A 323 18.71 15.23 -13.67
CA ARG A 323 17.36 15.58 -13.19
C ARG A 323 16.60 16.43 -14.21
N LEU A 324 17.23 17.44 -14.80
CA LEU A 324 16.61 18.29 -15.83
C LEU A 324 16.29 17.52 -17.12
N MET A 325 17.17 16.61 -17.54
CA MET A 325 16.90 15.72 -18.69
C MET A 325 15.72 14.77 -18.44
N GLN A 326 15.54 14.30 -17.20
CA GLN A 326 14.40 13.46 -16.84
C GLN A 326 13.07 14.22 -16.93
N GLU A 327 13.02 15.47 -16.47
CA GLU A 327 11.83 16.32 -16.62
C GLU A 327 11.55 16.69 -18.08
N LEU A 328 12.59 16.94 -18.88
CA LEU A 328 12.44 17.17 -20.31
C LEU A 328 11.87 15.93 -21.03
N ALA A 329 12.29 14.72 -20.63
CA ALA A 329 11.75 13.47 -21.16
C ALA A 329 10.26 13.28 -20.83
N LYS A 330 9.82 13.71 -19.64
CA LYS A 330 8.39 13.73 -19.27
C LYS A 330 7.60 14.70 -20.16
N ALA A 331 8.12 15.91 -20.41
CA ALA A 331 7.49 16.87 -21.32
C ALA A 331 7.34 16.30 -22.74
N VAL A 332 8.36 15.60 -23.26
CA VAL A 332 8.29 14.88 -24.55
C VAL A 332 7.21 13.80 -24.53
N GLY A 333 7.06 13.08 -23.42
CA GLY A 333 5.98 12.10 -23.22
C GLY A 333 4.59 12.73 -23.31
N GLN A 334 4.39 13.88 -22.68
CA GLN A 334 3.12 14.62 -22.73
C GLN A 334 2.77 15.11 -24.14
N VAL A 335 3.76 15.61 -24.89
CA VAL A 335 3.58 16.00 -26.31
C VAL A 335 3.20 14.80 -27.20
N LYS A 336 3.76 13.61 -26.93
CA LYS A 336 3.38 12.37 -27.63
C LYS A 336 1.98 11.90 -27.24
N GLY A 337 1.60 12.07 -25.98
CA GLY A 337 0.26 11.79 -25.44
C GLY A 337 -0.81 12.80 -25.87
N GLY A 338 -0.43 13.91 -26.49
CA GLY A 338 -1.35 14.95 -26.97
C GLY A 338 -1.74 15.99 -25.91
N ASP A 339 -1.16 15.93 -24.71
CA ASP A 339 -1.38 16.91 -23.65
C ASP A 339 -0.36 18.06 -23.75
N LEU A 340 -0.71 19.04 -24.59
CA LEU A 340 0.14 20.20 -24.89
C LEU A 340 0.25 21.16 -23.69
N ASN A 341 -0.79 21.26 -22.86
CA ASN A 341 -0.79 22.16 -21.70
C ASN A 341 0.11 21.64 -20.58
N SER A 342 0.08 20.34 -20.31
CA SER A 342 0.98 19.72 -19.34
C SER A 342 2.43 19.75 -19.82
N ALA A 343 2.67 19.59 -21.13
CA ALA A 343 3.99 19.77 -21.71
C ALA A 343 4.53 21.20 -21.52
N GLU A 344 3.73 22.23 -21.82
CA GLU A 344 4.11 23.65 -21.68
C GLU A 344 4.43 24.03 -20.22
N ASN A 345 3.66 23.50 -19.27
CA ASN A 345 3.90 23.71 -17.84
C ASN A 345 5.23 23.11 -17.37
N LEU A 346 5.57 21.90 -17.85
CA LEU A 346 6.84 21.25 -17.53
C LEU A 346 8.02 22.03 -18.13
N LEU A 347 7.90 22.52 -19.37
CA LEU A 347 8.96 23.31 -20.02
C LEU A 347 9.19 24.65 -19.30
N SER A 348 8.13 25.33 -18.87
CA SER A 348 8.23 26.57 -18.09
C SER A 348 8.94 26.36 -16.74
N GLY A 349 8.71 25.19 -16.10
CA GLY A 349 9.41 24.79 -14.89
C GLY A 349 10.91 24.59 -15.12
N ILE A 350 11.28 23.94 -16.22
CA ILE A 350 12.68 23.72 -16.62
C ILE A 350 13.38 25.06 -16.91
N GLU A 351 12.74 25.98 -17.65
CA GLU A 351 13.24 27.33 -17.93
C GLU A 351 13.53 28.12 -16.65
N THR A 352 12.64 28.01 -15.66
CA THR A 352 12.79 28.69 -14.36
C THR A 352 14.01 28.18 -13.59
N VAL A 353 14.23 26.87 -13.60
CA VAL A 353 15.39 26.25 -12.92
C VAL A 353 16.69 26.61 -13.64
N LEU A 354 16.72 26.55 -14.97
CA LEU A 354 17.89 26.97 -15.77
C LEU A 354 18.24 28.44 -15.55
N SER A 355 17.25 29.32 -15.44
CA SER A 355 17.45 30.74 -15.15
C SER A 355 18.09 30.97 -13.78
N LYS A 356 17.69 30.19 -12.76
CA LYS A 356 18.31 30.24 -11.42
C LYS A 356 19.75 29.72 -11.42
N ILE A 357 20.03 28.65 -12.16
CA ILE A 357 21.38 28.10 -12.33
C ILE A 357 22.29 29.14 -13.01
N LYS A 358 21.80 29.81 -14.06
CA LYS A 358 22.52 30.89 -14.75
C LYS A 358 22.77 32.10 -13.82
N ALA A 359 21.79 32.49 -13.01
CA ALA A 359 21.92 33.60 -12.05
C ALA A 359 22.92 33.30 -10.92
N ALA A 360 23.02 32.06 -10.47
CA ALA A 360 23.99 31.63 -9.46
C ALA A 360 25.45 31.61 -9.96
N LYS A 361 25.67 31.72 -11.28
CA LYS A 361 26.99 31.69 -11.94
C LYS A 361 27.51 33.07 -12.35
N ALA A 362 26.74 34.14 -12.15
CA ALA A 362 27.17 35.50 -12.50
C ALA A 362 28.18 36.04 -11.44
N PRO A 363 29.33 36.60 -11.84
CA PRO A 363 30.27 37.24 -10.92
C PRO A 363 29.68 38.56 -10.39
N SER A 364 29.59 38.67 -9.07
CA SER A 364 29.25 39.90 -8.36
C SER A 364 30.43 40.89 -8.44
N GLU A 365 30.35 41.88 -9.34
CA GLU A 365 31.32 42.97 -9.45
C GLU A 365 30.91 44.19 -8.60
N SER A 366 31.85 44.63 -7.75
CA SER A 366 32.07 45.99 -7.21
C SER A 366 31.09 46.51 -6.12
N THR A 367 31.52 47.05 -4.97
CA THR A 367 32.66 47.95 -4.71
C THR A 367 33.02 48.00 -3.20
N ALA A 368 34.33 47.91 -2.89
CA ALA A 368 35.17 48.44 -1.77
C ALA A 368 34.51 49.20 -0.58
N GLU A 369 34.96 49.23 0.70
CA GLU A 369 36.02 48.65 1.58
C GLU A 369 35.84 49.39 2.97
N PRO A 370 36.67 49.23 4.04
CA PRO A 370 36.96 48.10 4.94
C PRO A 370 36.46 48.32 6.41
N ALA A 371 36.39 47.25 7.21
CA ALA A 371 37.08 47.14 8.52
C ALA A 371 36.75 45.82 9.25
N GLU A 372 37.81 45.08 9.58
CA GLU A 372 38.01 44.27 10.79
C GLU A 372 36.99 43.17 11.15
N THR A 373 37.35 41.90 10.97
CA THR A 373 38.01 41.05 11.99
C THR A 373 37.76 39.58 11.67
N SER A 374 38.86 38.84 11.64
CA SER A 374 39.04 37.42 11.43
C SER A 374 38.30 36.52 12.43
N GLU A 375 37.41 35.64 11.93
CA GLU A 375 37.01 34.40 12.65
C GLU A 375 36.57 33.23 11.73
N GLN A 376 36.33 33.44 10.43
CA GLN A 376 35.77 32.41 9.54
C GLN A 376 36.75 31.45 8.88
N ALA A 377 38.06 31.63 9.02
CA ALA A 377 39.05 30.79 8.33
C ALA A 377 39.31 29.41 8.99
N ARG A 378 38.52 28.99 9.99
CA ARG A 378 38.66 27.67 10.64
C ARG A 378 37.53 26.67 10.33
N GLN A 379 36.47 27.06 9.62
CA GLN A 379 35.29 26.18 9.43
C GLN A 379 35.29 25.37 8.13
N ASP A 380 36.17 25.66 7.16
CA ASP A 380 36.14 25.02 5.83
C ASP A 380 36.81 23.63 5.75
N ALA A 381 37.23 23.04 6.88
CA ALA A 381 37.91 21.74 6.90
C ALA A 381 37.03 20.54 7.35
N GLN A 382 35.76 20.74 7.71
CA GLN A 382 34.92 19.70 8.36
C GLN A 382 33.68 19.24 7.55
N GLN A 383 33.45 19.78 6.35
CA GLN A 383 32.21 19.54 5.60
C GLN A 383 32.02 18.18 4.88
N PRO A 384 33.03 17.38 4.55
CA PRO A 384 32.79 16.09 3.88
C PRO A 384 32.25 14.97 4.80
N GLU A 385 32.69 14.92 6.06
CA GLU A 385 32.36 13.80 6.97
C GLU A 385 30.98 13.93 7.62
N GLN A 386 30.55 15.15 7.99
CA GLN A 386 29.23 15.39 8.62
C GLN A 386 28.04 14.97 7.73
N SER A 387 28.18 15.08 6.40
CA SER A 387 27.13 14.67 5.45
C SER A 387 26.93 13.15 5.38
N SER A 388 27.96 12.35 5.69
CA SER A 388 27.87 10.89 5.70
C SER A 388 27.27 10.40 7.01
N GLU A 389 27.72 10.95 8.14
CA GLU A 389 27.24 10.60 9.47
C GLU A 389 25.76 10.94 9.68
N GLU A 390 25.30 12.06 9.10
CA GLU A 390 23.88 12.43 9.13
C GLU A 390 23.00 11.46 8.33
N ALA A 391 23.50 10.97 7.18
CA ALA A 391 22.79 9.98 6.37
C ALA A 391 22.68 8.62 7.08
N ASP A 392 23.78 8.17 7.72
CA ASP A 392 23.81 6.94 8.51
C ASP A 392 22.92 7.01 9.75
N CYS A 393 22.90 8.17 10.43
CA CYS A 393 22.01 8.43 11.56
C CYS A 393 20.53 8.35 11.16
N ILE A 394 20.14 8.95 10.03
CA ILE A 394 18.77 8.90 9.52
C ILE A 394 18.39 7.46 9.13
N ALA A 395 19.28 6.75 8.44
CA ALA A 395 19.05 5.36 8.06
C ALA A 395 18.84 4.45 9.28
N ARG A 396 19.66 4.63 10.32
CA ARG A 396 19.52 3.90 11.59
C ARG A 396 18.20 4.21 12.29
N MET A 397 17.80 5.48 12.36
CA MET A 397 16.49 5.86 12.92
C MET A 397 15.34 5.20 12.15
N MET A 398 15.36 5.21 10.82
CA MET A 398 14.33 4.57 10.00
C MET A 398 14.24 3.06 10.21
N ALA A 399 15.37 2.39 10.46
CA ALA A 399 15.41 0.97 10.79
C ALA A 399 14.91 0.66 12.21
N LEU A 400 15.14 1.57 13.16
CA LEU A 400 14.76 1.40 14.56
C LEU A 400 13.30 1.79 14.84
N GLU A 401 12.71 2.70 14.07
CA GLU A 401 11.34 3.20 14.28
C GLU A 401 10.27 2.10 14.35
N PRO A 402 10.24 1.08 13.46
CA PRO A 402 9.26 0.00 13.54
C PRO A 402 9.40 -0.80 14.85
N ARG A 403 10.64 -1.09 15.28
CA ARG A 403 10.93 -1.84 16.51
C ARG A 403 10.51 -1.06 17.75
N HIS A 404 10.80 0.25 17.77
CA HIS A 404 10.33 1.14 18.83
C HIS A 404 8.81 1.19 18.91
N VAL A 405 8.12 1.37 17.78
CA VAL A 405 6.64 1.45 17.74
C VAL A 405 6.02 0.14 18.22
N GLU A 406 6.55 -0.99 17.78
CA GLU A 406 6.11 -2.30 18.24
C GLU A 406 6.34 -2.47 19.75
N ALA A 407 7.54 -2.16 20.24
CA ALA A 407 7.88 -2.26 21.65
C ALA A 407 7.02 -1.35 22.53
N ALA A 408 6.75 -0.11 22.09
CA ALA A 408 5.92 0.83 22.82
C ALA A 408 4.42 0.47 22.79
N SER A 409 3.93 -0.08 21.67
CA SER A 409 2.50 -0.44 21.52
C SER A 409 2.14 -1.77 22.17
N LYS A 410 3.03 -2.75 22.07
CA LYS A 410 2.88 -4.08 22.69
C LYS A 410 3.50 -4.14 24.10
N GLY A 411 3.99 -3.02 24.62
CA GLY A 411 4.60 -2.89 25.95
C GLY A 411 5.74 -3.86 26.21
N LEU A 412 6.57 -4.12 25.20
CA LEU A 412 7.68 -5.10 25.20
C LEU A 412 8.92 -4.60 25.97
N VAL A 413 8.78 -3.56 26.80
CA VAL A 413 9.86 -2.96 27.59
C VAL A 413 9.37 -2.65 28.99
N ALA A 414 10.26 -2.68 29.97
CA ALA A 414 9.93 -2.46 31.39
C ALA A 414 9.21 -1.12 31.63
N ASP A 415 9.67 -0.07 30.95
CA ASP A 415 9.08 1.27 31.02
C ASP A 415 8.83 1.84 29.62
N VAL A 416 7.57 1.74 29.17
CA VAL A 416 7.11 2.27 27.88
C VAL A 416 7.21 3.79 27.82
N ASN A 417 7.06 4.50 28.95
CA ASN A 417 7.14 5.94 28.99
C ASN A 417 8.60 6.41 28.87
N ALA A 418 9.52 5.72 29.53
CA ALA A 418 10.95 5.95 29.35
C ALA A 418 11.39 5.67 27.90
N LEU A 419 10.85 4.62 27.27
CA LEU A 419 11.13 4.31 25.87
C LEU A 419 10.67 5.43 24.94
N LYS A 420 9.43 5.91 25.11
CA LYS A 420 8.88 7.05 24.33
C LYS A 420 9.70 8.32 24.54
N LEU A 421 10.09 8.61 25.78
CA LEU A 421 10.92 9.77 26.11
C LEU A 421 12.30 9.70 25.43
N GLN A 422 12.91 8.50 25.37
CA GLN A 422 14.16 8.33 24.64
C GLN A 422 13.96 8.48 23.13
N TRP A 423 12.86 8.00 22.58
CA TRP A 423 12.54 8.20 21.17
C TRP A 423 12.33 9.68 20.81
N ASP A 424 11.63 10.43 21.67
CA ASP A 424 11.48 11.88 21.50
C ASP A 424 12.85 12.59 21.53
N ARG A 425 13.79 12.10 22.35
CA ARG A 425 15.17 12.60 22.39
C ARG A 425 15.93 12.32 21.10
N VAL A 426 15.75 11.14 20.49
CA VAL A 426 16.31 10.84 19.15
C VAL A 426 15.78 11.84 18.12
N GLN A 427 14.47 12.05 18.08
CA GLN A 427 13.83 12.95 17.11
C GLN A 427 14.24 14.41 17.31
N GLY A 428 14.35 14.87 18.56
CA GLY A 428 14.82 16.21 18.90
C GLY A 428 16.26 16.43 18.48
N ALA A 429 17.16 15.50 18.83
CA ALA A 429 18.58 15.61 18.51
C ALA A 429 18.83 15.64 16.99
N ILE A 430 18.10 14.83 16.20
CA ILE A 430 18.17 14.88 14.74
C ILE A 430 17.64 16.21 14.21
N GLY A 431 16.54 16.73 14.77
CA GLY A 431 15.98 18.03 14.38
C GLY A 431 16.93 19.20 14.63
N ASP A 432 17.76 19.10 15.68
CA ASP A 432 18.75 20.10 16.07
C ASP A 432 20.11 19.89 15.36
N GLY A 433 20.28 18.83 14.57
CA GLY A 433 21.54 18.47 13.93
C GLY A 433 22.60 17.91 14.89
N ASP A 434 22.22 17.52 16.11
CA ASP A 434 23.09 16.89 17.11
C ASP A 434 23.13 15.36 16.89
N ILE A 435 23.92 14.96 15.90
CA ILE A 435 24.06 13.55 15.49
C ILE A 435 24.59 12.66 16.62
N ALA A 436 25.52 13.17 17.44
CA ALA A 436 26.12 12.41 18.54
C ALA A 436 25.07 12.06 19.61
N THR A 437 24.25 13.03 20.01
CA THR A 437 23.16 12.79 20.97
C THR A 437 22.08 11.87 20.37
N ALA A 438 21.79 12.00 19.08
CA ALA A 438 20.84 11.14 18.40
C ALA A 438 21.31 9.67 18.41
N MET A 439 22.57 9.40 18.08
CA MET A 439 23.13 8.05 18.12
C MET A 439 23.12 7.45 19.52
N GLN A 440 23.54 8.20 20.54
CA GLN A 440 23.51 7.72 21.92
C GLN A 440 22.09 7.42 22.42
N ALA A 441 21.11 8.23 22.03
CA ALA A 441 19.72 7.98 22.37
C ALA A 441 19.17 6.73 21.64
N MET A 442 19.57 6.50 20.39
CA MET A 442 19.24 5.28 19.64
C MET A 442 19.84 4.03 20.27
N ASP A 443 21.11 4.06 20.71
CA ASP A 443 21.74 2.94 21.44
C ASP A 443 20.92 2.57 22.69
N ARG A 444 20.41 3.58 23.40
CA ARG A 444 19.61 3.39 24.61
C ARG A 444 18.22 2.83 24.31
N VAL A 445 17.60 3.24 23.20
CA VAL A 445 16.33 2.67 22.72
C VAL A 445 16.52 1.19 22.36
N GLU A 446 17.61 0.85 21.67
CA GLU A 446 17.96 -0.54 21.36
C GLU A 446 18.19 -1.36 22.64
N GLU A 447 18.96 -0.84 23.59
CA GLU A 447 19.21 -1.48 24.89
C GLU A 447 17.91 -1.75 25.66
N MET A 448 16.98 -0.79 25.70
CA MET A 448 15.68 -0.97 26.35
C MET A 448 14.82 -2.05 25.68
N ILE A 449 14.80 -2.07 24.35
CA ILE A 449 14.08 -3.06 23.56
C ILE A 449 14.69 -4.45 23.78
N ASP A 450 16.02 -4.54 23.75
CA ASP A 450 16.72 -5.81 23.90
C ASP A 450 16.62 -6.34 25.33
N ALA A 451 16.66 -5.49 26.36
CA ALA A 451 16.43 -5.88 27.76
C ALA A 451 15.02 -6.47 27.98
N GLY A 452 13.97 -5.85 27.42
CA GLY A 452 12.62 -6.43 27.46
C GLY A 452 12.50 -7.76 26.71
N ARG A 453 13.35 -7.96 25.68
CA ARG A 453 13.46 -9.18 24.88
C ARG A 453 14.25 -10.30 25.59
N THR A 454 15.34 -9.98 26.30
CA THR A 454 16.21 -10.98 26.96
C THR A 454 15.77 -11.30 28.37
N ASP A 455 15.34 -10.29 29.15
CA ASP A 455 15.15 -10.41 30.60
C ASP A 455 13.67 -10.54 30.97
N GLY A 456 12.76 -10.37 29.99
CA GLY A 456 11.31 -10.47 30.17
C GLY A 456 10.71 -9.33 31.00
N ASP A 457 11.51 -8.34 31.36
CA ASP A 457 11.08 -7.16 32.13
C ASP A 457 10.29 -6.22 31.22
N THR A 458 8.96 -6.32 31.31
CA THR A 458 8.01 -5.60 30.45
C THR A 458 6.94 -4.91 31.28
N ALA A 459 6.42 -3.78 30.80
CA ALA A 459 5.35 -3.05 31.46
C ALA A 459 4.07 -3.90 31.65
N PHE A 460 3.88 -4.91 30.78
CA PHE A 460 2.81 -5.90 30.91
C PHE A 460 2.99 -6.86 32.10
N SER A 461 4.22 -7.12 32.54
CA SER A 461 4.50 -8.12 33.58
C SER A 461 4.03 -7.73 35.00
N ALA A 462 3.69 -6.46 35.23
CA ALA A 462 3.21 -5.95 36.51
C ALA A 462 1.68 -6.04 36.70
N GLU A 463 0.89 -6.06 35.63
CA GLU A 463 -0.59 -6.12 35.67
C GLU A 463 -1.16 -7.49 35.26
N ILE A 464 -0.32 -8.40 34.77
CA ILE A 464 -0.72 -9.73 34.33
C ILE A 464 -0.81 -10.70 35.52
N ALA A 465 -1.92 -11.44 35.58
CA ALA A 465 -2.12 -12.49 36.58
C ALA A 465 -1.01 -13.55 36.51
N ALA A 466 -0.50 -13.98 37.67
CA ALA A 466 0.70 -14.82 37.76
C ALA A 466 0.58 -16.13 36.96
N GLU A 467 -0.64 -16.65 36.79
CA GLU A 467 -0.92 -17.86 36.04
C GLU A 467 -0.81 -17.71 34.52
N VAL A 468 -0.90 -16.49 33.97
CA VAL A 468 -0.73 -16.27 32.51
C VAL A 468 0.57 -15.56 32.16
N LYS A 469 1.32 -15.08 33.16
CA LYS A 469 2.64 -14.47 32.99
C LYS A 469 3.62 -15.31 32.13
N PRO A 470 3.72 -16.64 32.30
CA PRO A 470 4.60 -17.45 31.45
C PRO A 470 4.25 -17.40 29.95
N PHE A 471 2.97 -17.26 29.59
CA PHE A 471 2.57 -17.16 28.18
C PHE A 471 2.89 -15.78 27.59
N ALA A 472 2.79 -14.73 28.42
CA ALA A 472 3.24 -13.40 28.02
C ALA A 472 4.75 -13.39 27.77
N GLU A 473 5.54 -13.97 28.67
CA GLU A 473 7.00 -14.13 28.49
C GLU A 473 7.34 -14.98 27.25
N ALA A 474 6.61 -16.08 27.03
CA ALA A 474 6.75 -16.92 25.84
C ALA A 474 6.49 -16.14 24.54
N ARG A 475 5.49 -15.25 24.51
CA ARG A 475 5.21 -14.40 23.35
C ARG A 475 6.36 -13.46 23.07
N LEU A 476 6.86 -12.78 24.11
CA LEU A 476 8.01 -11.89 24.00
C LEU A 476 9.22 -12.63 23.46
N ARG A 477 9.48 -13.83 23.98
CA ARG A 477 10.59 -14.69 23.55
C ARG A 477 10.48 -15.08 22.07
N TRP A 478 9.27 -15.34 21.55
CA TRP A 478 9.10 -15.66 20.13
C TRP A 478 9.31 -14.46 19.21
N SER A 479 8.67 -13.32 19.51
CA SER A 479 8.94 -12.05 18.81
C SER A 479 10.44 -11.74 18.83
N SER A 480 11.05 -12.06 19.98
CA SER A 480 12.46 -11.90 20.19
C SER A 480 13.32 -12.78 19.29
N ALA A 481 13.04 -14.08 19.22
CA ALA A 481 13.74 -14.98 18.32
C ALA A 481 13.61 -14.55 16.86
N ARG A 482 12.42 -14.09 16.44
CA ARG A 482 12.16 -13.69 15.04
C ARG A 482 13.00 -12.50 14.58
N GLY A 483 13.12 -11.46 15.40
CA GLY A 483 13.98 -10.33 15.04
C GLY A 483 15.46 -10.74 14.98
N THR A 484 15.94 -11.57 15.91
CA THR A 484 17.32 -12.08 15.87
C THR A 484 17.57 -12.94 14.64
N MET A 485 16.67 -13.86 14.30
CA MET A 485 16.75 -14.66 13.06
C MET A 485 16.86 -13.77 11.81
N THR A 486 16.07 -12.70 11.75
CA THR A 486 16.08 -11.76 10.62
C THR A 486 17.42 -11.03 10.52
N GLN A 487 17.98 -10.60 11.65
CA GLN A 487 19.29 -9.92 11.69
C GLN A 487 20.43 -10.85 11.28
N GLU A 488 20.46 -12.06 11.85
CA GLU A 488 21.47 -13.08 11.53
C GLU A 488 21.42 -13.48 10.05
N LEU A 489 20.22 -13.65 9.48
CA LEU A 489 20.09 -13.92 8.06
C LEU A 489 20.52 -12.73 7.20
N GLY A 490 20.21 -11.50 7.61
CA GLY A 490 20.68 -10.29 6.93
C GLY A 490 22.21 -10.16 6.94
N LYS A 491 22.86 -10.57 8.03
CA LYS A 491 24.34 -10.64 8.12
C LYS A 491 24.91 -11.62 7.11
N LEU A 492 24.30 -12.81 6.98
CA LEU A 492 24.70 -13.79 5.96
C LEU A 492 24.49 -13.24 4.54
N GLN A 493 23.32 -12.67 4.25
CA GLN A 493 23.01 -12.06 2.95
C GLN A 493 24.04 -11.00 2.57
N LYS A 494 24.40 -10.12 3.52
CA LYS A 494 25.43 -9.10 3.30
C LYS A 494 26.78 -9.72 2.97
N GLU A 495 27.24 -10.70 3.77
CA GLU A 495 28.54 -11.32 3.53
C GLU A 495 28.62 -12.01 2.16
N ILE A 496 27.56 -12.72 1.75
CA ILE A 496 27.49 -13.36 0.42
C ILE A 496 27.57 -12.28 -0.67
N LYS A 497 26.82 -11.18 -0.53
CA LYS A 497 26.86 -10.06 -1.49
C LYS A 497 28.25 -9.43 -1.57
N ASP A 498 28.89 -9.17 -0.43
CA ASP A 498 30.21 -8.56 -0.38
C ASP A 498 31.25 -9.44 -1.09
N VAL A 499 31.20 -10.77 -0.89
CA VAL A 499 32.11 -11.72 -1.57
C VAL A 499 31.82 -11.86 -3.07
N CYS A 500 30.55 -11.85 -3.48
CA CYS A 500 30.16 -12.17 -4.86
C CYS A 500 30.00 -10.93 -5.76
N SER A 501 29.95 -9.71 -5.21
CA SER A 501 29.60 -8.49 -5.95
C SER A 501 30.58 -8.10 -7.07
N ASP A 502 31.86 -8.51 -6.95
CA ASP A 502 32.91 -8.25 -7.95
C ASP A 502 32.95 -9.30 -9.07
N ASP A 503 32.21 -10.41 -8.94
CA ASP A 503 32.15 -11.46 -9.94
C ASP A 503 30.94 -11.28 -10.88
N LEU A 504 31.24 -10.89 -12.12
CA LEU A 504 30.24 -10.67 -13.16
C LEU A 504 29.43 -11.94 -13.51
N GLU A 505 29.99 -13.13 -13.27
CA GLU A 505 29.30 -14.40 -13.53
C GLU A 505 28.30 -14.75 -12.41
N LEU A 506 28.46 -14.18 -11.21
CA LEU A 506 27.59 -14.41 -10.05
C LEU A 506 26.52 -13.33 -9.86
N LYS A 507 26.45 -12.34 -10.75
CA LYS A 507 25.55 -11.19 -10.63
C LYS A 507 24.07 -11.56 -10.51
N GLU A 508 23.60 -12.55 -11.29
CA GLU A 508 22.21 -13.01 -11.22
C GLU A 508 21.91 -13.69 -9.87
N MET A 509 22.88 -14.44 -9.32
CA MET A 509 22.75 -15.06 -8.00
C MET A 509 22.72 -13.99 -6.89
N VAL A 510 23.50 -12.92 -7.03
CA VAL A 510 23.55 -11.80 -6.07
C VAL A 510 22.19 -11.10 -5.93
N ASP A 511 21.46 -10.99 -7.04
CA ASP A 511 20.11 -10.39 -7.06
C ASP A 511 19.06 -11.28 -6.35
N GLU A 512 19.29 -12.60 -6.29
CA GLU A 512 18.39 -13.57 -5.63
C GLU A 512 18.69 -13.76 -4.13
N ILE A 513 19.82 -13.25 -3.61
CA ILE A 513 20.21 -13.42 -2.18
C ILE A 513 19.15 -12.85 -1.22
N ASP A 514 18.43 -11.79 -1.61
CA ASP A 514 17.38 -11.21 -0.76
C ASP A 514 16.20 -12.16 -0.55
N GLU A 515 16.01 -13.14 -1.45
CA GLU A 515 14.96 -14.15 -1.36
C GLU A 515 15.20 -15.17 -0.24
N LEU A 516 16.42 -15.26 0.32
CA LEU A 516 16.69 -16.12 1.48
C LEU A 516 15.76 -15.77 2.66
N SER A 517 15.37 -14.50 2.79
CA SER A 517 14.41 -14.04 3.80
C SER A 517 13.02 -14.67 3.68
N ALA A 518 12.65 -15.18 2.49
CA ALA A 518 11.37 -15.85 2.25
C ALA A 518 11.21 -17.13 3.09
N TYR A 519 12.31 -17.78 3.49
CA TYR A 519 12.26 -18.94 4.39
C TYR A 519 11.78 -18.58 5.80
N LEU A 520 12.05 -17.36 6.28
CA LEU A 520 11.58 -16.88 7.58
C LEU A 520 10.11 -16.48 7.58
N VAL A 521 9.50 -16.22 6.42
CA VAL A 521 8.07 -15.85 6.30
C VAL A 521 7.17 -16.96 6.86
N LYS A 522 7.61 -18.21 6.84
CA LYS A 522 6.86 -19.34 7.39
C LYS A 522 6.93 -19.45 8.93
N LEU A 523 7.87 -18.74 9.56
CA LEU A 523 8.06 -18.61 10.99
C LEU A 523 7.54 -17.24 11.45
N ASP A 524 6.24 -17.03 11.26
CA ASP A 524 5.56 -15.75 11.39
C ASP A 524 5.06 -15.46 12.83
N GLU A 525 4.19 -14.45 12.95
CA GLU A 525 3.63 -13.98 14.22
C GLU A 525 2.47 -14.82 14.74
N GLN A 526 2.06 -15.88 14.04
CA GLN A 526 0.87 -16.65 14.43
C GLN A 526 1.01 -17.24 15.84
N LEU A 527 2.20 -17.68 16.22
CA LEU A 527 2.44 -18.17 17.60
C LEU A 527 2.29 -17.05 18.63
N GLU A 528 2.71 -15.81 18.32
CA GLU A 528 2.50 -14.64 19.20
C GLU A 528 1.01 -14.38 19.40
N VAL A 529 0.25 -14.41 18.31
CA VAL A 529 -1.21 -14.19 18.31
C VAL A 529 -1.91 -15.27 19.14
N ARG A 530 -1.48 -16.53 19.07
CA ARG A 530 -2.08 -17.62 19.86
C ARG A 530 -1.73 -17.48 21.35
N LEU A 531 -0.48 -17.14 21.67
CA LEU A 531 -0.05 -16.89 23.05
C LEU A 531 -0.81 -15.71 23.67
N ASP A 532 -1.06 -14.64 22.90
CA ASP A 532 -1.89 -13.52 23.35
C ASP A 532 -3.31 -13.91 23.71
N ARG A 533 -3.92 -14.83 22.96
CA ARG A 533 -5.26 -15.31 23.30
C ARG A 533 -5.26 -16.04 24.64
N ILE A 534 -4.22 -16.81 24.94
CA ILE A 534 -4.09 -17.50 26.24
C ILE A 534 -3.97 -16.47 27.37
N VAL A 535 -3.17 -15.41 27.18
CA VAL A 535 -3.00 -14.33 28.16
C VAL A 535 -4.32 -13.61 28.44
N ASN A 536 -5.13 -13.36 27.41
CA ASN A 536 -6.38 -12.62 27.53
C ASN A 536 -7.60 -13.48 27.90
N ALA A 537 -7.44 -14.81 27.98
CA ALA A 537 -8.53 -15.72 28.28
C ALA A 537 -9.02 -15.55 29.73
N LYS A 538 -10.33 -15.30 29.86
CA LYS A 538 -10.97 -14.98 31.14
C LYS A 538 -11.28 -16.22 31.95
N GLU A 539 -11.58 -17.35 31.29
CA GLU A 539 -11.93 -18.60 31.95
C GLU A 539 -10.79 -19.63 31.86
N PRO A 540 -10.48 -20.35 32.97
CA PRO A 540 -9.44 -21.37 32.95
C PRO A 540 -9.65 -22.49 31.93
N GLY A 541 -10.90 -22.91 31.68
CA GLY A 541 -11.22 -23.97 30.72
C GLY A 541 -10.99 -23.56 29.25
N GLU A 542 -11.06 -22.27 28.94
CA GLU A 542 -10.76 -21.72 27.61
C GLU A 542 -9.27 -21.81 27.28
N ARG A 543 -8.42 -21.69 28.31
CA ARG A 543 -6.95 -21.69 28.16
C ARG A 543 -6.42 -23.01 27.66
N ASP A 544 -6.98 -24.14 28.07
CA ASP A 544 -6.51 -25.46 27.63
C ASP A 544 -6.73 -25.68 26.13
N THR A 545 -7.87 -25.23 25.61
CA THR A 545 -8.13 -25.23 24.16
C THR A 545 -7.16 -24.31 23.42
N LEU A 546 -6.97 -23.09 23.92
CA LEU A 546 -6.06 -22.11 23.31
C LEU A 546 -4.58 -22.54 23.35
N LYS A 547 -4.16 -23.26 24.41
CA LYS A 547 -2.85 -23.92 24.49
C LYS A 547 -2.71 -24.96 23.37
N GLY A 548 -3.74 -25.77 23.15
CA GLY A 548 -3.79 -26.73 22.04
C GLY A 548 -3.57 -26.06 20.68
N ASP A 549 -4.26 -24.93 20.42
CA ASP A 549 -4.09 -24.16 19.19
C ASP A 549 -2.67 -23.61 19.03
N ALA A 550 -2.05 -23.12 20.12
CA ALA A 550 -0.67 -22.64 20.11
C ALA A 550 0.32 -23.78 19.83
N ILE A 551 0.09 -24.98 20.38
CA ILE A 551 0.92 -26.17 20.14
C ILE A 551 0.87 -26.58 18.67
N VAL A 552 -0.28 -26.50 18.00
CA VAL A 552 -0.38 -26.80 16.56
C VAL A 552 0.53 -25.89 15.72
N ILE A 553 0.58 -24.59 16.04
CA ILE A 553 1.46 -23.64 15.35
C ILE A 553 2.93 -23.92 15.67
N LEU A 554 3.24 -24.22 16.94
CA LEU A 554 4.58 -24.58 17.38
C LEU A 554 5.10 -25.82 16.64
N ASP A 555 4.32 -26.89 16.56
CA ASP A 555 4.69 -28.13 15.87
C ASP A 555 4.88 -27.90 14.35
N LYS A 556 4.09 -27.00 13.76
CA LYS A 556 4.26 -26.56 12.36
C LYS A 556 5.60 -25.85 12.16
N TYR A 557 5.97 -24.93 13.04
CA TYR A 557 7.27 -24.24 12.95
C TYR A 557 8.45 -25.18 13.21
N GLU A 558 8.36 -26.07 14.19
CA GLU A 558 9.37 -27.11 14.43
C GLU A 558 9.54 -28.02 13.21
N THR A 559 8.46 -28.29 12.49
CA THR A 559 8.51 -29.06 11.23
C THR A 559 9.18 -28.28 10.11
N GLU A 560 8.90 -27.00 9.95
CA GLU A 560 9.57 -26.15 8.95
C GLU A 560 11.08 -26.03 9.22
N LEU A 561 11.49 -25.96 10.49
CA LEU A 561 12.90 -25.92 10.90
C LEU A 561 13.67 -27.24 10.64
N LYS A 562 13.00 -28.30 10.19
CA LYS A 562 13.65 -29.53 9.70
C LYS A 562 14.05 -29.43 8.23
N ASN A 563 13.70 -28.35 7.54
CA ASN A 563 14.18 -28.10 6.19
C ASN A 563 15.73 -28.00 6.22
N PRO A 564 16.46 -28.78 5.39
CA PRO A 564 17.93 -28.78 5.37
C PRO A 564 18.54 -27.39 5.23
N PHE A 565 17.83 -26.47 4.57
CA PHE A 565 18.22 -25.06 4.46
C PHE A 565 18.65 -24.46 5.80
N PHE A 566 17.90 -24.69 6.87
CA PHE A 566 18.18 -24.08 8.17
C PHE A 566 19.46 -24.62 8.82
N ASP A 567 19.75 -25.91 8.65
CA ASP A 567 21.00 -26.49 9.13
C ASP A 567 22.19 -26.00 8.29
N ASP A 568 22.01 -25.88 6.98
CA ASP A 568 23.05 -25.36 6.09
C ASP A 568 23.35 -23.89 6.37
N VAL A 569 22.34 -23.06 6.63
CA VAL A 569 22.52 -21.66 7.02
C VAL A 569 23.35 -21.53 8.29
N ASP A 570 23.09 -22.33 9.32
CA ASP A 570 23.81 -22.19 10.59
C ASP A 570 25.21 -22.85 10.55
N THR A 571 25.37 -23.96 9.83
CA THR A 571 26.57 -24.82 9.96
C THR A 571 27.43 -24.91 8.71
N ASN A 572 26.84 -24.79 7.51
CA ASN A 572 27.52 -25.07 6.23
C ASN A 572 27.50 -23.89 5.25
N ASN A 573 27.13 -22.68 5.69
CA ASN A 573 26.99 -21.56 4.77
C ASN A 573 28.33 -21.14 4.15
N GLY A 574 29.45 -21.31 4.86
CA GLY A 574 30.81 -21.06 4.34
C GLY A 574 31.24 -19.59 4.24
N PHE A 575 30.37 -18.65 4.65
CA PHE A 575 30.63 -17.21 4.62
C PHE A 575 30.85 -16.65 6.02
N VAL A 576 29.87 -16.79 6.90
CA VAL A 576 29.88 -16.15 8.22
C VAL A 576 29.14 -16.99 9.25
N SER A 577 29.64 -16.99 10.49
CA SER A 577 28.95 -17.65 11.59
C SER A 577 27.67 -16.90 11.92
N VAL A 578 26.55 -17.63 11.86
CA VAL A 578 25.20 -17.18 12.19
C VAL A 578 24.47 -18.25 12.99
N SER A 579 23.38 -17.87 13.66
CA SER A 579 22.59 -18.77 14.51
C SER A 579 21.09 -18.64 14.28
N VAL A 580 20.64 -18.70 13.02
CA VAL A 580 19.23 -18.53 12.65
C VAL A 580 18.38 -19.69 13.18
N ALA A 581 18.72 -20.92 12.79
CA ALA A 581 17.95 -22.11 13.17
C ALA A 581 18.08 -22.43 14.66
N ALA A 582 19.28 -22.27 15.23
CA ALA A 582 19.54 -22.47 16.64
C ALA A 582 18.67 -21.55 17.52
N THR A 583 18.61 -20.25 17.18
CA THR A 583 17.77 -19.26 17.88
C THR A 583 16.29 -19.67 17.84
N ALA A 584 15.81 -20.09 16.67
CA ALA A 584 14.43 -20.52 16.50
C ALA A 584 14.09 -21.74 17.38
N ARG A 585 14.96 -22.76 17.32
CA ARG A 585 14.76 -24.03 18.04
C ARG A 585 14.81 -23.85 19.54
N GLU A 586 15.71 -23.01 20.05
CA GLU A 586 15.78 -22.71 21.48
C GLU A 586 14.47 -22.07 21.96
N ALA A 587 14.04 -21.00 21.28
CA ALA A 587 12.82 -20.30 21.64
C ALA A 587 11.58 -21.20 21.58
N LEU A 588 11.41 -21.97 20.50
CA LEU A 588 10.27 -22.89 20.36
C LEU A 588 10.28 -23.99 21.42
N ASN A 589 11.46 -24.53 21.79
CA ASN A 589 11.55 -25.52 22.85
C ASN A 589 11.15 -24.95 24.22
N ASP A 590 11.54 -23.72 24.54
CA ASP A 590 11.14 -23.06 25.79
C ASP A 590 9.63 -22.78 25.80
N ILE A 591 9.09 -22.23 24.72
CA ILE A 591 7.66 -21.96 24.58
C ILE A 591 6.87 -23.27 24.67
N GLY A 592 7.37 -24.33 24.04
CA GLY A 592 6.78 -25.66 24.09
C GLY A 592 6.76 -26.26 25.49
N ARG A 593 7.74 -25.94 26.35
CA ARG A 593 7.71 -26.30 27.78
C ARG A 593 6.63 -25.52 28.53
N VAL A 594 6.50 -24.22 28.25
CA VAL A 594 5.47 -23.37 28.87
C VAL A 594 4.06 -23.80 28.49
N LEU A 595 3.82 -24.12 27.21
CA LEU A 595 2.50 -24.55 26.73
C LEU A 595 2.06 -25.91 27.25
N ARG A 596 3.01 -26.81 27.53
CA ARG A 596 2.76 -28.19 27.97
C ARG A 596 2.83 -28.38 29.49
N ALA A 597 3.20 -27.33 30.22
CA ALA A 597 3.05 -27.24 31.67
C ALA A 597 1.60 -26.91 32.03
#